data_AF-A0A964L866-F1
#
_entry.id   AF-A0A964L866-F1
#
_cell.length_a   1.000
_cell.length_b   1.000
_cell.length_c   1.000
_cell.angle_alpha   90.00
_cell.angle_beta   90.00
_cell.angle_gamma   90.00
#
_symmetry.space_group_name_H-M   'P 1'
#
loop_
_entity.id
_entity.type
_entity.pdbx_description
1 polymer ?
#
loop_
_entity_poly.entity_id
_entity_poly.type
_entity_poly.pdbx_seq_one_letter_code
_entity_poly.pdbx_strand_id
1 'polypeptide(L)'
;MKTRIVQIGNSRGIRISKQFLEQTGLNGEVEIRVAKNGVLITPLAKPRAGWAESACELAAAGEDQLLDDGGPPTRFDEEHWEW
;
A
#
# COMPACT_ATOMS: atom_id res chain seq x y z
N MET A 1 16.87 -19.58 7.81
CA MET A 1 18.18 -18.89 7.97
C MET A 1 18.32 -18.45 9.42
N LYS A 2 19.48 -18.68 10.06
CA LYS A 2 19.83 -18.08 11.35
C LYS A 2 20.85 -16.98 11.10
N THR A 3 20.63 -15.80 11.65
CA THR A 3 21.48 -14.62 11.43
C THR A 3 21.59 -13.81 12.72
N ARG A 4 22.44 -12.79 12.72
CA ARG A 4 22.69 -11.93 13.88
C ARG A 4 22.17 -10.53 13.61
N ILE A 5 21.70 -9.88 14.67
CA ILE A 5 21.47 -8.44 14.67
C ILE A 5 22.83 -7.75 14.73
N VAL A 6 23.06 -6.80 13.82
CA VAL A 6 24.30 -6.03 13.71
C VAL A 6 24.02 -4.56 14.01
N GLN A 7 25.02 -3.85 14.55
CA GLN A 7 24.92 -2.41 14.77
C GLN A 7 25.11 -1.66 13.45
N ILE A 8 24.26 -0.67 13.20
CA ILE A 8 24.33 0.24 12.05
C ILE A 8 24.20 1.66 12.61
N GLY A 9 25.33 2.29 12.96
CA GLY A 9 25.33 3.57 13.68
C GLY A 9 24.61 3.46 15.03
N ASN A 10 23.60 4.30 15.25
CA ASN A 10 22.73 4.26 16.44
C ASN A 10 21.59 3.23 16.32
N SER A 11 21.47 2.57 15.17
CA SER A 11 20.41 1.61 14.87
C SER A 11 20.93 0.17 14.89
N ARG A 12 19.99 -0.78 14.77
CA ARG A 12 20.27 -2.21 14.67
C ARG A 12 19.61 -2.76 13.40
N GLY A 13 20.32 -3.63 12.69
CA GLY A 13 19.84 -4.24 11.45
C GLY A 13 20.02 -5.76 11.43
N ILE A 14 19.36 -6.42 10.48
CA ILE A 14 19.49 -7.85 10.22
C ILE A 14 19.89 -8.03 8.76
N ARG A 15 20.84 -8.92 8.48
CA ARG A 15 21.19 -9.29 7.10
C ARG A 15 20.19 -10.32 6.59
N ILE A 16 19.46 -9.96 5.52
CA ILE A 16 18.54 -10.84 4.78
C ILE A 16 19.27 -11.33 3.54
N SER A 17 19.25 -12.64 3.26
CA SER A 17 19.92 -13.16 2.06
C SER A 17 19.14 -12.77 0.80
N LYS A 18 19.84 -12.69 -0.34
CA LYS A 18 19.25 -12.39 -1.66
C LYS A 18 18.04 -13.29 -1.98
N GLN A 19 18.14 -14.58 -1.66
CA GLN A 19 17.05 -15.53 -1.86
C GLN A 19 15.77 -15.13 -1.11
N PHE A 20 15.86 -14.64 0.13
CA PHE A 20 14.69 -14.19 0.87
C PHE A 20 14.11 -12.90 0.29
N LEU A 21 14.96 -11.96 -0.14
CA LEU A 21 14.49 -10.73 -0.80
C LEU A 21 13.70 -11.05 -2.08
N GLU A 22 14.22 -11.96 -2.91
CA GLU A 22 13.55 -12.40 -4.15
C GLU A 22 12.24 -13.13 -3.88
N GLN A 23 12.20 -14.04 -2.90
CA GLN A 23 10.98 -14.80 -2.55
C GLN A 23 9.89 -13.93 -1.93
N THR A 24 10.25 -12.84 -1.24
CA THR A 24 9.31 -11.98 -0.54
C THR A 24 8.95 -10.71 -1.32
N GLY A 25 9.65 -10.42 -2.43
CA GLY A 25 9.48 -9.19 -3.18
C GLY A 25 9.91 -7.93 -2.43
N LEU A 26 10.69 -8.06 -1.34
CA LEU A 26 11.18 -6.93 -0.57
C LEU A 26 12.23 -6.17 -1.39
N ASN A 27 11.91 -4.95 -1.80
CA ASN A 27 12.80 -4.07 -2.54
C ASN A 27 12.55 -2.60 -2.17
N GLY A 28 13.62 -1.84 -1.95
CA GLY A 28 13.54 -0.43 -1.60
C GLY A 28 12.91 -0.22 -0.23
N GLU A 29 11.71 0.37 -0.22
CA GLU A 29 10.96 0.70 0.99
C GLU A 29 10.10 -0.47 1.47
N VAL A 30 10.06 -0.66 2.78
CA VAL A 30 9.34 -1.75 3.44
C VAL A 30 8.57 -1.22 4.62
N GLU A 31 7.46 -1.86 4.95
CA GLU A 31 6.74 -1.60 6.18
C GLU A 31 7.15 -2.61 7.25
N ILE A 32 7.36 -2.13 8.48
CA ILE A 32 7.73 -2.96 9.63
C ILE A 32 6.70 -2.77 10.74
N ARG A 33 6.12 -3.87 11.23
CA ARG A 33 5.15 -3.86 12.34
C ARG A 33 5.53 -4.88 13.42
N VAL A 34 5.16 -4.59 14.66
CA VAL A 34 5.36 -5.53 15.79
C VAL A 34 4.33 -6.66 15.70
N ALA A 35 4.81 -7.89 15.81
CA ALA A 35 4.00 -9.10 15.91
C ALA A 35 4.31 -9.84 17.22
N LYS A 36 3.50 -10.85 17.57
CA LYS A 36 3.56 -11.53 18.88
C LYS A 36 4.98 -11.98 19.29
N ASN A 37 5.77 -12.47 18.33
CA ASN A 37 7.10 -13.03 18.60
C ASN A 37 8.20 -12.35 17.75
N GLY A 38 8.02 -11.10 17.35
CA GLY A 38 9.03 -10.39 16.55
C GLY A 38 8.46 -9.24 15.75
N VAL A 39 9.03 -9.04 14.55
CA VAL A 39 8.55 -8.04 13.59
C VAL A 39 8.13 -8.71 12.30
N LEU A 40 7.07 -8.21 11.70
CA LEU A 40 6.67 -8.55 10.34
C LEU A 40 7.19 -7.45 9.41
N ILE A 41 7.89 -7.86 8.35
CA ILE A 41 8.41 -6.96 7.31
C ILE A 41 7.69 -7.30 6.01
N THR A 42 7.02 -6.33 5.41
CA THR A 42 6.29 -6.48 4.14
C THR A 42 6.74 -5.43 3.14
N PRO A 43 6.65 -5.71 1.82
CA PRO A 43 6.88 -4.69 0.81
C PRO A 43 5.95 -3.50 1.07
N LEU A 44 6.47 -2.28 0.90
CA LEU A 44 5.60 -1.10 0.99
C LEU A 44 4.68 -1.09 -0.24
N ALA A 45 3.38 -1.29 -0.03
CA ALA A 45 2.41 -1.14 -1.09
C ALA A 45 2.39 0.32 -1.53
N LYS A 46 2.59 0.59 -2.83
CA LYS A 46 2.43 1.96 -3.35
C LYS A 46 0.97 2.37 -3.14
N PRO A 47 0.71 3.62 -2.69
CA PRO A 47 -0.64 4.15 -2.69
C PRO A 47 -1.28 3.92 -4.06
N ARG A 48 -2.49 3.35 -4.05
CA ARG A 48 -3.26 3.03 -5.26
C ARG A 48 -2.65 1.97 -6.21
N ALA A 49 -1.70 1.17 -5.75
CA ALA A 49 -1.29 -0.03 -6.49
C ALA A 49 -2.51 -0.92 -6.74
N GLY A 50 -2.73 -1.34 -7.99
CA GLY A 50 -3.86 -2.18 -8.38
C GLY A 50 -5.18 -1.42 -8.61
N TRP A 51 -5.24 -0.10 -8.39
CA TRP A 51 -6.48 0.67 -8.57
C TRP A 51 -6.92 0.76 -10.02
N ALA A 52 -5.97 0.89 -10.96
CA ALA A 52 -6.30 0.96 -12.38
C ALA A 52 -6.94 -0.36 -12.85
N GLU A 53 -6.36 -1.49 -12.44
CA GLU A 53 -6.88 -2.83 -12.71
C GLU A 53 -8.24 -3.04 -12.07
N SER A 54 -8.39 -2.67 -10.78
CA SER A 54 -9.68 -2.76 -10.07
C SER A 54 -10.75 -1.88 -10.71
N ALA A 55 -10.39 -0.69 -11.19
CA ALA A 55 -11.32 0.19 -11.89
C ALA A 55 -11.75 -0.39 -13.24
N CYS A 56 -10.84 -1.01 -14.00
CA CYS A 56 -11.18 -1.74 -15.22
C CYS A 56 -12.11 -2.93 -14.95
N GLU A 57 -11.88 -3.68 -13.86
CA GLU A 57 -12.75 -4.79 -13.45
C GLU A 57 -14.15 -4.31 -13.06
N LEU A 58 -14.26 -3.21 -12.30
CA LEU A 58 -15.54 -2.59 -11.95
C LEU A 58 -16.32 -2.13 -13.18
N ALA A 59 -15.63 -1.46 -14.12
CA ALA A 59 -16.25 -1.03 -15.38
C ALA A 59 -16.68 -2.22 -16.25
N ALA A 60 -15.89 -3.29 -16.30
CA ALA A 60 -16.25 -4.51 -17.03
C ALA A 60 -17.45 -5.24 -16.40
N ALA A 61 -17.62 -5.15 -15.08
CA ALA A 61 -18.77 -5.68 -14.35
C ALA A 61 -20.01 -4.78 -14.44
N GLY A 62 -19.87 -3.53 -14.92
CA GLY A 62 -20.95 -2.52 -14.94
C GLY A 62 -21.30 -1.99 -13.55
N GLU A 63 -20.40 -2.17 -12.57
CA GLU A 63 -20.55 -1.74 -11.18
C GLU A 63 -19.89 -0.38 -10.92
N ASP A 64 -19.49 0.33 -11.98
CA ASP A 64 -18.86 1.65 -11.92
C ASP A 64 -19.86 2.82 -11.91
N GLN A 65 -21.16 2.53 -11.69
CA GLN A 65 -22.19 3.56 -11.59
C GLN A 65 -22.11 4.34 -10.27
N LEU A 66 -22.47 5.61 -10.32
CA LEU A 66 -22.65 6.41 -9.11
C LEU A 66 -23.75 5.81 -8.23
N LEU A 67 -23.45 5.73 -6.93
CA LEU A 67 -24.44 5.35 -5.91
C LEU A 67 -25.42 6.49 -5.61
N ASP A 68 -25.01 7.73 -5.88
CA ASP A 68 -25.84 8.92 -5.79
C ASP A 68 -26.62 9.07 -7.11
N ASP A 69 -27.92 9.31 -7.01
CA ASP A 69 -28.79 9.56 -8.15
C ASP A 69 -28.60 10.96 -8.76
N GLY A 70 -27.60 11.70 -8.29
CA GLY A 70 -27.34 13.07 -8.69
C GLY A 70 -28.33 13.99 -8.01
N GLY A 71 -28.49 13.83 -6.70
CA GLY A 71 -29.33 14.67 -5.85
C GLY A 71 -29.12 16.17 -6.10
N PRO A 72 -30.01 17.03 -5.57
CA PRO A 72 -29.93 18.47 -5.82
C PRO A 72 -28.53 19.01 -5.51
N PRO A 73 -28.03 19.97 -6.32
CA PRO A 73 -26.67 20.49 -6.19
C PRO A 73 -26.41 20.89 -4.75
N THR A 74 -25.25 20.49 -4.25
CA THR A 74 -24.81 20.85 -2.92
C THR A 74 -24.29 22.27 -2.93
N ARG A 75 -24.24 22.90 -1.75
CA ARG A 75 -23.60 24.22 -1.59
C ARG A 75 -22.15 24.24 -2.11
N PHE A 76 -21.46 23.09 -2.09
CA PHE A 76 -20.12 22.98 -2.65
C PHE A 76 -20.10 23.11 -4.18
N ASP A 77 -21.07 22.50 -4.86
CA ASP A 77 -21.22 22.58 -6.32
C ASP A 77 -21.50 24.02 -6.78
N GLU A 78 -22.18 24.81 -5.93
CA GLU A 78 -22.56 26.19 -6.24
C GLU A 78 -21.49 27.24 -5.88
N GLU A 79 -20.89 27.12 -4.70
CA GLU A 79 -20.05 28.19 -4.13
C GLU A 79 -18.55 27.89 -4.14
N HIS A 80 -18.15 26.65 -4.34
CA HIS A 80 -16.78 26.21 -4.03
C HIS A 80 -16.06 25.46 -5.18
N TRP A 81 -16.75 25.15 -6.28
CA TRP A 81 -16.14 24.48 -7.43
C TRP A 81 -15.43 25.48 -8.37
N GLU A 82 -14.09 25.47 -8.38
CA GLU A 82 -13.25 26.17 -9.37
C GLU A 82 -12.16 25.21 -9.90
N TRP A 83 -11.92 25.24 -11.22
CA TRP A 83 -10.94 24.39 -11.93
C TRP A 83 -9.53 24.98 -11.93
#